data_AF-A0A947MJC5-F1
#
_entry.id   AF-A0A947MJC5-F1
#
_cell.length_a   1.000
_cell.length_b   1.000
_cell.length_c   1.000
_cell.angle_alpha   90.00
_cell.angle_beta   90.00
_cell.angle_gamma   90.00
#
_symmetry.space_group_name_H-M   'P 1'
#
loop_
_entity.id
_entity.type
_entity.pdbx_description
1 polymer ?
#
loop_
_entity_poly.entity_id
_entity_poly.type
_entity_poly.pdbx_seq_one_letter_code
_entity_poly.pdbx_strand_id
1 'polypeptide(L)'
;MKFLPLALTFTVLLSLNACHAPSLPVSQSLSPSVGTLQDFLVLSAKEGSKNDKDKGHDKGHNENRKPPKLSDRDWKDFKPRSRCERTPELLITDIVLTSTGESIMGPSALIGLRPDYAGTEIGLTIKGQFEKRNDKEFKLKDFLFQFETPLVQQSFIGKEPQARVLLDDSILLQVESVTKTEIKVRLNTQLLPDLYLKGNHRLSIELDRWYTDALLKVGEPAPVEVSALQPRIESVEVLRERGKPLHIKLTGRGFLVFPKFSYATIDGEFGFGYQTEVTADGSAETVVHIPDPNSFDLNPHHNLVYVTPFGVAFKAF
;
A
#
# COMPACT_ATOMS: atom_id res chain seq x y z
N MET A 1 -0.70 35.65 58.73
CA MET A 1 -1.96 34.90 58.54
C MET A 1 -3.09 35.90 58.30
N LYS A 2 -3.58 36.01 57.07
CA LYS A 2 -4.69 36.92 56.69
C LYS A 2 -5.78 36.06 56.07
N PHE A 3 -6.97 36.07 56.67
CA PHE A 3 -8.17 35.36 56.24
C PHE A 3 -8.84 36.13 55.10
N LEU A 4 -9.21 35.42 54.02
CA LEU A 4 -10.09 35.90 52.94
C LEU A 4 -11.48 35.28 53.15
N PRO A 5 -12.59 36.03 53.06
CA PRO A 5 -13.92 35.45 53.04
C PRO A 5 -14.37 35.07 51.63
N LEU A 6 -14.96 33.88 51.55
CA LEU A 6 -15.60 33.25 50.41
C LEU A 6 -16.98 33.89 50.19
N ALA A 7 -17.29 34.38 48.99
CA ALA A 7 -18.64 34.80 48.61
C ALA A 7 -19.24 33.80 47.62
N LEU A 8 -20.27 33.09 48.08
CA LEU A 8 -21.04 32.10 47.34
C LEU A 8 -22.28 32.81 46.76
N THR A 9 -22.43 32.87 45.44
CA THR A 9 -23.67 33.36 44.80
C THR A 9 -24.39 32.22 44.10
N PHE A 10 -25.56 31.88 44.65
CA PHE A 10 -26.58 31.05 44.03
C PHE A 10 -27.38 31.88 43.03
N THR A 11 -27.66 31.34 41.85
CA THR A 11 -28.72 31.87 40.97
C THR A 11 -29.54 30.70 40.46
N VAL A 12 -30.78 30.62 40.97
CA VAL A 12 -31.85 29.74 40.49
C VAL A 12 -32.70 30.58 39.55
N LEU A 13 -32.93 30.12 38.33
CA LEU A 13 -34.04 30.58 37.50
C LEU A 13 -34.67 29.40 36.75
N LEU A 14 -35.98 29.32 36.90
CA LEU A 14 -36.90 28.26 36.51
C LEU A 14 -37.47 28.51 35.10
N SER A 15 -37.53 27.42 34.31
CA SER A 15 -38.58 26.95 33.37
C SER A 15 -39.28 27.91 32.40
N LEU A 16 -39.47 27.45 31.14
CA LEU A 16 -40.76 27.43 30.43
C LEU A 16 -40.72 26.49 29.19
N ASN A 17 -41.83 25.77 28.98
CA ASN A 17 -42.16 24.81 27.92
C ASN A 17 -42.40 25.47 26.55
N ALA A 18 -42.23 24.72 25.44
CA ALA A 18 -43.25 24.56 24.36
C ALA A 18 -42.80 23.66 23.18
N CYS A 19 -43.64 22.64 22.91
CA CYS A 19 -44.19 22.15 21.64
C CYS A 19 -43.37 21.86 20.35
N HIS A 20 -43.41 20.57 19.98
CA HIS A 20 -43.78 19.94 18.67
C HIS A 20 -43.13 20.37 17.34
N ALA A 21 -42.60 19.36 16.62
CA ALA A 21 -42.61 19.30 15.15
C ALA A 21 -43.02 17.88 14.69
N PRO A 22 -43.82 17.73 13.62
CA PRO A 22 -44.37 16.45 13.17
C PRO A 22 -43.40 15.71 12.23
N SER A 23 -43.35 14.38 12.36
CA SER A 23 -42.66 13.47 11.45
C SER A 23 -43.48 13.22 10.18
N LEU A 24 -42.88 13.47 9.01
CA LEU A 24 -43.42 13.09 7.69
C LEU A 24 -43.07 11.63 7.35
N PRO A 25 -43.86 10.96 6.46
CA PRO A 25 -43.71 9.54 6.17
C PRO A 25 -42.56 9.26 5.20
N VAL A 26 -41.84 8.17 5.47
CA VAL A 26 -40.79 7.59 4.62
C VAL A 26 -41.44 7.01 3.36
N SER A 27 -41.08 7.57 2.20
CA SER A 27 -41.42 7.01 0.90
C SER A 27 -40.42 5.90 0.54
N GLN A 28 -40.93 4.73 0.19
CA GLN A 28 -40.17 3.57 -0.24
C GLN A 28 -39.61 3.81 -1.65
N SER A 29 -38.29 3.96 -1.78
CA SER A 29 -37.61 3.86 -3.08
C SER A 29 -37.15 2.43 -3.31
N LEU A 30 -37.61 1.85 -4.42
CA LEU A 30 -37.17 0.58 -4.99
C LEU A 30 -35.63 0.51 -5.05
N SER A 31 -35.06 -0.55 -4.48
CA SER A 31 -33.64 -0.90 -4.62
C SER A 31 -33.35 -1.45 -6.03
N PRO A 32 -32.35 -0.95 -6.76
CA PRO A 32 -31.84 -1.65 -7.94
C PRO A 32 -31.01 -2.85 -7.48
N SER A 33 -31.24 -3.99 -8.15
CA SER A 33 -30.54 -5.25 -7.92
C SER A 33 -29.03 -5.07 -8.06
N VAL A 34 -28.30 -5.27 -6.96
CA VAL A 34 -26.83 -5.32 -6.91
C VAL A 34 -26.39 -6.61 -7.60
N GLY A 35 -25.83 -6.49 -8.80
CA GLY A 35 -25.02 -7.56 -9.39
C GLY A 35 -23.77 -7.74 -8.52
N THR A 36 -23.47 -8.98 -8.15
CA THR A 36 -22.35 -9.26 -7.25
C THR A 36 -21.04 -9.36 -8.03
N LEU A 37 -19.91 -9.09 -7.37
CA LEU A 37 -18.55 -9.25 -7.93
C LEU A 37 -18.30 -10.64 -8.53
N GLN A 38 -19.05 -11.67 -8.08
CA GLN A 38 -19.00 -13.02 -8.62
C GLN A 38 -19.61 -13.13 -10.03
N ASP A 39 -20.65 -12.34 -10.34
CA ASP A 39 -21.31 -12.35 -11.65
C ASP A 39 -20.39 -11.78 -12.75
N PHE A 40 -19.52 -10.83 -12.39
CA PHE A 40 -18.56 -10.20 -13.29
C PHE A 40 -17.34 -11.11 -13.60
N LEU A 41 -16.87 -11.87 -12.61
CA LEU A 41 -15.70 -12.77 -12.76
C LEU A 41 -15.99 -13.95 -13.70
N VAL A 42 -17.24 -14.42 -13.75
CA VAL A 42 -17.65 -15.53 -14.63
C VAL A 42 -17.69 -15.13 -16.10
N LEU A 43 -17.96 -13.85 -16.41
CA LEU A 43 -17.99 -13.34 -17.78
C LEU A 43 -16.58 -13.15 -18.37
N SER A 44 -15.64 -12.65 -17.56
CA SER A 44 -14.27 -12.37 -18.01
C SER A 44 -13.45 -13.63 -18.33
N ALA A 45 -13.80 -14.78 -17.76
CA ALA A 45 -13.09 -16.04 -18.00
C ALA A 45 -13.36 -16.68 -19.37
N LYS A 46 -14.37 -16.20 -20.13
CA LYS A 46 -14.80 -16.83 -21.38
C LYS A 46 -14.11 -16.34 -22.66
N GLU A 47 -13.36 -15.24 -22.64
CA GLU A 47 -12.89 -14.60 -23.89
C GLU A 47 -11.37 -14.63 -24.16
N GLY A 48 -10.55 -15.22 -23.30
CA GLY A 48 -9.09 -15.16 -23.43
C GLY A 48 -8.41 -16.38 -24.06
N SER A 49 -8.55 -16.66 -25.36
CA SER A 49 -7.66 -17.62 -26.05
C SER A 49 -7.50 -17.31 -27.55
N LYS A 50 -6.36 -16.68 -27.93
CA LYS A 50 -5.56 -16.97 -29.15
C LYS A 50 -4.35 -16.01 -29.36
N ASN A 51 -3.20 -16.64 -29.61
CA ASN A 51 -2.06 -16.31 -30.50
C ASN A 51 -1.02 -15.19 -30.19
N ASP A 52 0.11 -15.65 -29.66
CA ASP A 52 1.53 -15.62 -30.11
C ASP A 52 2.12 -14.63 -31.16
N LYS A 53 3.28 -14.06 -30.76
CA LYS A 53 4.60 -13.84 -31.43
C LYS A 53 4.79 -12.79 -32.55
N ASP A 54 5.73 -11.83 -32.33
CA ASP A 54 7.08 -11.85 -32.96
C ASP A 54 8.08 -10.78 -32.42
N LYS A 55 9.39 -10.99 -32.63
CA LYS A 55 10.56 -10.28 -32.06
C LYS A 55 11.15 -9.15 -32.94
N GLY A 56 11.92 -8.22 -32.34
CA GLY A 56 12.91 -7.39 -33.07
C GLY A 56 13.78 -6.46 -32.20
N HIS A 57 15.12 -6.57 -32.31
CA HIS A 57 16.17 -5.78 -31.65
C HIS A 57 16.47 -4.43 -32.37
N ASP A 58 16.86 -3.35 -31.67
CA ASP A 58 18.16 -2.65 -31.90
C ASP A 58 18.52 -1.57 -30.84
N LYS A 59 19.82 -1.26 -30.74
CA LYS A 59 20.51 -0.41 -29.74
C LYS A 59 20.73 1.04 -30.22
N GLY A 60 20.77 1.99 -29.28
CA GLY A 60 21.32 3.33 -29.49
C GLY A 60 21.35 4.18 -28.22
N HIS A 61 22.56 4.51 -27.73
CA HIS A 61 22.83 5.37 -26.57
C HIS A 61 22.65 6.85 -26.95
N ASN A 62 21.94 7.62 -26.12
CA ASN A 62 22.28 9.03 -25.89
C ASN A 62 21.75 9.49 -24.52
N GLU A 63 22.63 10.12 -23.75
CA GLU A 63 22.43 10.55 -22.37
C GLU A 63 21.76 11.92 -22.32
N ASN A 64 20.46 11.92 -22.01
CA ASN A 64 19.76 13.02 -21.37
C ASN A 64 18.85 12.36 -20.35
N ARG A 65 18.88 12.82 -19.10
CA ARG A 65 18.22 12.21 -17.93
C ARG A 65 16.78 11.80 -18.27
N LYS A 66 16.61 10.51 -18.57
CA LYS A 66 15.31 9.91 -18.85
C LYS A 66 14.64 9.56 -17.52
N PRO A 67 13.32 9.74 -17.39
CA PRO A 67 12.58 9.09 -16.32
C PRO A 67 12.92 7.58 -16.33
N PRO A 68 12.93 6.91 -15.16
CA PRO A 68 13.35 5.53 -15.05
C PRO A 68 12.64 4.68 -16.11
N LYS A 69 13.42 3.94 -16.91
CA LYS A 69 12.85 3.00 -17.88
C LYS A 69 12.09 1.93 -17.10
N LEU A 70 10.77 2.05 -17.06
CA LEU A 70 9.89 0.94 -16.77
C LEU A 70 10.19 -0.11 -17.85
N SER A 71 10.72 -1.27 -17.44
CA SER A 71 11.19 -2.28 -18.40
C SER A 71 10.08 -2.69 -19.36
N ASP A 72 10.39 -2.96 -20.64
CA ASP A 72 9.51 -3.47 -21.71
C ASP A 72 8.84 -4.84 -21.41
N ARG A 73 8.68 -5.23 -20.14
CA ARG A 73 7.89 -6.41 -19.77
C ARG A 73 6.43 -6.08 -19.98
N ASP A 74 5.89 -6.62 -21.06
CA ASP A 74 4.46 -6.76 -21.29
C ASP A 74 3.78 -7.20 -19.98
N TRP A 75 2.72 -6.52 -19.58
CA TRP A 75 1.98 -6.73 -18.33
C TRP A 75 1.39 -8.15 -18.21
N LYS A 76 1.21 -8.86 -19.33
CA LYS A 76 0.88 -10.30 -19.37
C LYS A 76 1.96 -11.19 -18.74
N ASP A 77 3.17 -10.65 -18.58
CA ASP A 77 4.32 -11.27 -17.94
C ASP A 77 4.62 -10.70 -16.54
N PHE A 78 3.69 -9.97 -15.90
CA PHE A 78 3.75 -9.72 -14.46
C PHE A 78 3.52 -11.04 -13.71
N LYS A 79 4.53 -11.91 -13.72
CA LYS A 79 4.62 -13.02 -12.80
C LYS A 79 5.02 -12.41 -11.46
N PRO A 80 4.21 -12.52 -10.38
CA PRO A 80 4.70 -12.22 -9.04
C PRO A 80 5.99 -12.99 -8.86
N ARG A 81 7.13 -12.33 -8.62
CA ARG A 81 8.51 -12.83 -8.77
C ARG A 81 8.64 -14.36 -8.65
N SER A 82 8.27 -15.09 -9.70
CA SER A 82 8.08 -16.55 -9.62
C SER A 82 9.38 -17.29 -9.92
N ARG A 83 10.50 -16.56 -9.83
CA ARG A 83 11.85 -17.10 -9.89
C ARG A 83 12.51 -17.17 -8.52
N CYS A 84 11.80 -16.75 -7.47
CA CYS A 84 12.28 -16.90 -6.11
C CYS A 84 11.93 -18.31 -5.63
N GLU A 85 12.92 -19.06 -5.21
CA GLU A 85 12.79 -20.38 -4.61
C GLU A 85 12.84 -20.23 -3.09
N ARG A 86 12.00 -20.97 -2.37
CA ARG A 86 12.07 -21.00 -0.91
C ARG A 86 13.31 -21.79 -0.49
N THR A 87 14.09 -21.27 0.46
CA THR A 87 15.37 -21.87 0.84
C THR A 87 15.42 -22.13 2.35
N PRO A 88 15.92 -23.30 2.82
CA PRO A 88 16.01 -23.58 4.26
C PRO A 88 17.06 -22.71 4.99
N GLU A 89 18.03 -22.15 4.27
CA GLU A 89 19.04 -21.23 4.78
C GLU A 89 18.45 -19.86 5.18
N LEU A 90 17.21 -19.59 4.74
CA LEU A 90 16.38 -18.46 5.16
C LEU A 90 15.15 -19.03 5.83
N LEU A 91 15.13 -19.09 7.14
CA LEU A 91 13.98 -19.62 7.88
C LEU A 91 13.57 -18.65 8.95
N ILE A 92 12.35 -18.14 8.88
CA ILE A 92 11.73 -17.40 9.99
C ILE A 92 11.13 -18.43 10.95
N THR A 93 11.54 -18.37 12.22
CA THR A 93 11.02 -19.22 13.30
C THR A 93 10.11 -18.45 14.26
N ASP A 94 10.28 -17.14 14.36
CA ASP A 94 9.41 -16.26 15.13
C ASP A 94 9.54 -14.80 14.66
N ILE A 95 8.52 -13.99 14.96
CA ILE A 95 8.52 -12.54 14.75
C ILE A 95 8.00 -11.92 16.04
N VAL A 96 8.83 -11.12 16.70
CA VAL A 96 8.47 -10.48 17.97
C VAL A 96 8.55 -8.95 17.88
N LEU A 97 7.73 -8.26 18.67
CA LEU A 97 7.91 -6.83 18.90
C LEU A 97 9.22 -6.60 19.65
N THR A 98 10.10 -5.73 19.15
CA THR A 98 11.42 -5.50 19.77
C THR A 98 11.29 -4.91 21.17
N SER A 99 10.26 -4.10 21.43
CA SER A 99 10.05 -3.42 22.70
C SER A 99 9.54 -4.34 23.82
N THR A 100 8.67 -5.30 23.50
CA THR A 100 8.03 -6.18 24.50
C THR A 100 8.56 -7.61 24.49
N GLY A 101 9.17 -8.05 23.37
CA GLY A 101 9.59 -9.43 23.14
C GLY A 101 8.45 -10.39 22.85
N GLU A 102 7.21 -9.90 22.75
CA GLU A 102 6.03 -10.72 22.50
C GLU A 102 5.93 -11.12 21.03
N SER A 103 5.55 -12.38 20.77
CA SER A 103 5.39 -12.91 19.41
C SER A 103 4.09 -12.41 18.76
N ILE A 104 4.24 -11.96 17.51
CA ILE A 104 3.16 -11.58 16.59
C ILE A 104 3.08 -12.54 15.40
N MET A 105 3.81 -13.66 15.43
CA MET A 105 3.86 -14.59 14.30
C MET A 105 2.60 -15.45 14.20
N GLY A 106 2.00 -15.44 13.03
CA GLY A 106 0.88 -16.29 12.64
C GLY A 106 -0.49 -15.84 13.15
N PRO A 107 -1.55 -16.51 12.67
CA PRO A 107 -2.94 -16.16 12.99
C PRO A 107 -3.31 -16.35 14.46
N SER A 108 -2.62 -17.27 15.15
CA SER A 108 -2.84 -17.60 16.55
C SER A 108 -2.10 -16.71 17.53
N ALA A 109 -1.33 -15.71 17.06
CA ALA A 109 -0.63 -14.79 17.95
C ALA A 109 -1.62 -14.05 18.87
N LEU A 110 -1.31 -14.02 20.17
CA LEU A 110 -2.16 -13.38 21.19
C LEU A 110 -2.17 -11.86 21.03
N ILE A 111 -1.03 -11.30 20.64
CA ILE A 111 -0.86 -9.89 20.31
C ILE A 111 -0.70 -9.70 18.80
N GLY A 112 -0.82 -8.46 18.35
CA GLY A 112 -0.57 -8.10 16.96
C GLY A 112 0.08 -6.73 16.88
N LEU A 113 0.64 -6.43 15.71
CA LEU A 113 1.18 -5.12 15.39
C LEU A 113 0.05 -4.08 15.52
N ARG A 114 0.30 -3.00 16.27
CA ARG A 114 -0.65 -1.91 16.47
C ARG A 114 -0.11 -0.67 15.76
N PRO A 115 -0.40 -0.52 14.46
CA PRO A 115 0.07 0.64 13.72
C PRO A 115 -0.70 1.88 14.18
N ASP A 116 -0.03 3.02 14.12
CA ASP A 116 -0.69 4.30 14.19
C ASP A 116 -0.40 5.10 12.92
N TYR A 117 -1.39 5.86 12.48
CA TYR A 117 -1.25 6.74 11.33
C TYR A 117 -0.31 7.92 11.62
N ALA A 118 -0.05 8.19 12.90
CA ALA A 118 0.81 9.26 13.39
C ALA A 118 2.30 9.02 13.08
N GLY A 119 2.70 7.76 12.85
CA GLY A 119 4.05 7.42 12.42
C GLY A 119 4.98 6.95 13.51
N THR A 120 4.45 6.31 14.55
CA THR A 120 5.27 5.62 15.53
C THR A 120 6.07 4.53 14.84
N GLU A 121 7.40 4.63 14.96
CA GLU A 121 8.29 3.59 14.47
C GLU A 121 8.10 2.31 15.29
N ILE A 122 7.79 1.20 14.61
CA ILE A 122 7.62 -0.11 15.26
C ILE A 122 8.85 -0.96 14.97
N GLY A 123 9.59 -1.31 16.03
CA GLY A 123 10.70 -2.26 15.97
C GLY A 123 10.19 -3.70 15.97
N LEU A 124 10.66 -4.51 15.02
CA LEU A 124 10.44 -5.95 14.95
C LEU A 124 11.77 -6.70 15.03
N THR A 125 11.81 -7.78 15.80
CA THR A 125 12.92 -8.72 15.80
C THR A 125 12.45 -10.01 15.13
N ILE A 126 12.99 -10.29 13.95
CA ILE A 126 12.70 -11.49 13.18
C ILE A 126 13.73 -12.55 13.56
N LYS A 127 13.29 -13.65 14.17
CA LYS A 127 14.16 -14.73 14.63
C LYS A 127 14.15 -15.87 13.62
N GLY A 128 15.28 -16.56 13.48
CA GLY A 128 15.39 -17.55 12.43
C GLY A 128 16.78 -18.13 12.22
N GLN A 129 16.96 -18.71 11.04
CA GLN A 129 18.25 -19.01 10.43
C GLN A 129 18.40 -18.10 9.21
N PHE A 130 19.43 -17.26 9.21
CA PHE A 130 19.69 -16.29 8.14
C PHE A 130 21.12 -16.47 7.63
N GLU A 131 21.30 -17.48 6.78
CA GLU A 131 22.57 -17.85 6.20
C GLU A 131 22.48 -17.75 4.66
N LYS A 132 23.60 -17.43 4.01
CA LYS A 132 23.68 -17.54 2.55
C LYS A 132 24.23 -18.91 2.22
N ARG A 133 23.79 -19.50 1.11
CA ARG A 133 24.26 -20.83 0.68
C ARG A 133 25.80 -20.97 0.60
N ASN A 134 26.51 -19.86 0.35
CA ASN A 134 27.98 -19.82 0.26
C ASN A 134 28.67 -19.00 1.36
N ASP A 135 27.93 -18.24 2.18
CA ASP A 135 28.51 -17.44 3.28
C ASP A 135 27.89 -17.83 4.62
N LYS A 136 28.69 -17.80 5.69
CA LYS A 136 28.24 -18.18 7.04
C LYS A 136 27.21 -17.24 7.67
N GLU A 137 26.99 -16.03 7.13
CA GLU A 137 26.11 -15.02 7.72
C GLU A 137 25.80 -13.88 6.74
N PHE A 138 24.61 -13.30 6.85
CA PHE A 138 24.31 -12.01 6.22
C PHE A 138 25.06 -10.85 6.88
N LYS A 139 25.27 -9.78 6.11
CA LYS A 139 25.78 -8.52 6.65
C LYS A 139 24.73 -7.43 6.45
N LEU A 140 24.69 -6.46 7.35
CA LEU A 140 23.78 -5.32 7.24
C LEU A 140 23.86 -4.65 5.85
N LYS A 141 25.07 -4.51 5.29
CA LYS A 141 25.31 -3.95 3.95
C LYS A 141 24.56 -4.65 2.81
N ASP A 142 24.14 -5.90 3.00
CA ASP A 142 23.38 -6.66 2.00
C ASP A 142 21.93 -6.16 1.91
N PHE A 143 21.44 -5.52 2.98
CA PHE A 143 20.08 -4.96 3.11
C PHE A 143 20.03 -3.44 2.97
N LEU A 144 21.19 -2.75 2.95
CA LEU A 144 21.20 -1.30 2.89
C LEU A 144 20.70 -0.82 1.53
N PHE A 145 19.60 -0.07 1.56
CA PHE A 145 19.07 0.70 0.44
C PHE A 145 19.20 2.19 0.78
N GLN A 146 19.37 3.02 -0.26
CA GLN A 146 19.23 4.47 -0.14
C GLN A 146 17.91 4.84 -0.81
N PHE A 147 16.96 5.30 -0.01
CA PHE A 147 15.80 5.99 -0.58
C PHE A 147 16.24 7.36 -1.11
N GLU A 148 15.64 7.77 -2.21
CA GLU A 148 15.70 9.18 -2.58
C GLU A 148 14.91 9.96 -1.53
N THR A 149 15.55 10.92 -0.87
CA THR A 149 14.84 11.84 0.03
C THR A 149 13.80 12.61 -0.80
N PRO A 150 12.52 12.71 -0.40
CA PRO A 150 11.93 12.45 0.92
C PRO A 150 11.08 11.17 1.01
N LEU A 151 11.36 10.15 0.19
CA LEU A 151 10.60 8.91 0.19
C LEU A 151 10.75 8.16 1.51
N VAL A 152 9.62 7.75 2.05
CA VAL A 152 9.55 6.89 3.23
C VAL A 152 9.19 5.47 2.81
N GLN A 153 8.38 5.31 1.76
CA GLN A 153 7.99 4.00 1.21
C GLN A 153 7.78 4.03 -0.30
N GLN A 154 7.93 2.88 -0.92
CA GLN A 154 7.76 2.68 -2.37
C GLN A 154 7.41 1.22 -2.63
N SER A 155 6.40 0.95 -3.46
CA SER A 155 6.31 -0.33 -4.15
C SER A 155 7.34 -0.33 -5.31
N PHE A 156 8.29 -1.26 -5.23
CA PHE A 156 9.58 -1.13 -5.92
C PHE A 156 9.54 -1.13 -7.45
N ILE A 157 10.20 -0.13 -8.06
CA ILE A 157 10.82 -0.22 -9.38
C ILE A 157 12.19 0.51 -9.36
N GLY A 158 13.31 -0.23 -9.47
CA GLY A 158 14.67 0.34 -9.39
C GLY A 158 15.80 -0.70 -9.28
N LYS A 159 17.03 -0.26 -9.00
CA LYS A 159 18.15 -1.18 -8.69
C LYS A 159 17.96 -1.70 -7.27
N GLU A 160 17.46 -2.92 -7.18
CA GLU A 160 17.08 -3.53 -5.91
C GLU A 160 18.29 -3.80 -5.02
N PRO A 161 18.14 -3.68 -3.69
CA PRO A 161 19.13 -4.20 -2.77
C PRO A 161 19.25 -5.71 -2.96
N GLN A 162 20.43 -6.25 -2.65
CA GLN A 162 20.67 -7.69 -2.78
C GLN A 162 19.70 -8.47 -1.89
N ALA A 163 19.47 -8.00 -0.67
CA ALA A 163 18.50 -8.55 0.26
C ALA A 163 17.51 -7.49 0.76
N ARG A 164 16.30 -7.90 1.14
CA ARG A 164 15.26 -7.00 1.63
C ARG A 164 14.27 -7.70 2.55
N VAL A 165 13.62 -6.92 3.39
CA VAL A 165 12.52 -7.36 4.26
C VAL A 165 11.27 -6.58 3.87
N LEU A 166 10.21 -7.28 3.47
CA LEU A 166 8.98 -6.69 2.96
C LEU A 166 7.79 -7.14 3.80
N LEU A 167 6.81 -6.25 3.94
CA LEU A 167 5.46 -6.54 4.40
C LEU A 167 4.51 -6.45 3.20
N ASP A 168 3.67 -7.47 3.04
CA ASP A 168 2.75 -7.67 1.91
C ASP A 168 3.40 -7.42 0.54
N ASP A 169 4.65 -7.89 0.42
CA ASP A 169 5.46 -7.85 -0.80
C ASP A 169 5.74 -6.43 -1.35
N SER A 170 5.34 -5.37 -0.64
CA SER A 170 5.33 -3.99 -1.16
C SER A 170 5.83 -2.96 -0.16
N ILE A 171 5.60 -3.15 1.13
CA ILE A 171 6.03 -2.21 2.17
C ILE A 171 7.44 -2.62 2.63
N LEU A 172 8.42 -1.79 2.34
CA LEU A 172 9.81 -2.05 2.73
C LEU A 172 10.04 -1.73 4.21
N LEU A 173 10.72 -2.63 4.92
CA LEU A 173 11.17 -2.41 6.29
C LEU A 173 12.64 -2.04 6.32
N GLN A 174 13.01 -1.12 7.20
CA GLN A 174 14.40 -0.70 7.39
C GLN A 174 15.13 -1.71 8.27
N VAL A 175 16.20 -2.31 7.75
CA VAL A 175 17.03 -3.24 8.51
C VAL A 175 18.05 -2.47 9.35
N GLU A 176 18.08 -2.72 10.65
CA GLU A 176 18.95 -2.05 11.61
C GLU A 176 20.18 -2.89 11.97
N SER A 177 19.97 -4.19 12.15
CA SER A 177 21.04 -5.13 12.47
C SER A 177 20.72 -6.52 11.97
N VAL A 178 21.75 -7.27 11.61
CA VAL A 178 21.63 -8.64 11.12
C VAL A 178 22.64 -9.51 11.83
N THR A 179 22.17 -10.66 12.30
CA THR A 179 22.98 -11.76 12.81
C THR A 179 22.54 -13.06 12.15
N LYS A 180 23.23 -14.17 12.42
CA LYS A 180 22.81 -15.52 11.98
C LYS A 180 21.40 -15.91 12.42
N THR A 181 20.95 -15.38 13.57
CA THR A 181 19.71 -15.82 14.22
C THR A 181 18.64 -14.74 14.32
N GLU A 182 19.00 -13.48 14.10
CA GLU A 182 18.10 -12.35 14.27
C GLU A 182 18.33 -11.29 13.18
N ILE A 183 17.23 -10.79 12.62
CA ILE A 183 17.20 -9.55 11.85
C ILE A 183 16.33 -8.57 12.63
N LYS A 184 16.92 -7.44 13.04
CA LYS A 184 16.16 -6.33 13.63
C LYS A 184 15.78 -5.37 12.53
N VAL A 185 14.49 -5.07 12.45
CA VAL A 185 13.93 -4.18 11.45
C VAL A 185 13.03 -3.16 12.10
N ARG A 186 12.82 -2.06 11.38
CA ARG A 186 11.94 -0.98 11.74
C ARG A 186 10.88 -0.82 10.66
N LEU A 187 9.62 -0.83 11.08
CA LEU A 187 8.48 -0.48 10.27
C LEU A 187 8.10 0.97 10.57
N ASN A 188 8.15 1.83 9.56
CA ASN A 188 7.54 3.15 9.63
C ASN A 188 6.04 3.00 9.29
N THR A 189 5.15 3.43 10.19
CA THR A 189 3.69 3.34 10.00
C THR A 189 3.06 4.64 9.50
N GLN A 190 3.86 5.69 9.35
CA GLN A 190 3.41 7.05 9.11
C GLN A 190 2.65 7.14 7.80
N LEU A 191 1.39 7.57 7.89
CA LEU A 191 0.56 7.90 6.72
C LEU A 191 0.36 6.72 5.77
N LEU A 192 0.31 5.49 6.31
CA LEU A 192 0.08 4.26 5.56
C LEU A 192 -1.29 3.66 5.85
N PRO A 193 -2.26 3.82 4.94
CA PRO A 193 -3.57 3.23 5.13
C PRO A 193 -3.53 1.70 5.01
N ASP A 194 -2.54 1.10 4.33
CA ASP A 194 -2.37 -0.35 4.21
C ASP A 194 -2.36 -1.07 5.57
N LEU A 195 -1.71 -0.46 6.57
CA LEU A 195 -1.59 -1.03 7.91
C LEU A 195 -2.89 -0.98 8.73
N TYR A 196 -3.90 -0.25 8.25
CA TYR A 196 -5.25 -0.23 8.85
C TYR A 196 -6.11 -1.42 8.39
N LEU A 197 -5.64 -2.21 7.43
CA LEU A 197 -6.29 -3.44 6.97
C LEU A 197 -5.93 -4.59 7.91
N LYS A 198 -6.54 -4.67 9.10
CA LYS A 198 -6.24 -5.70 10.10
C LYS A 198 -6.30 -7.13 9.55
N GLY A 199 -5.48 -8.01 10.12
CA GLY A 199 -5.49 -9.44 9.78
C GLY A 199 -4.10 -10.06 9.76
N ASN A 200 -3.93 -11.06 8.91
CA ASN A 200 -2.64 -11.69 8.69
C ASN A 200 -1.97 -11.05 7.48
N HIS A 201 -0.76 -10.57 7.69
CA HIS A 201 0.07 -9.95 6.68
C HIS A 201 1.30 -10.82 6.44
N ARG A 202 1.79 -10.79 5.21
CA ARG A 202 2.95 -11.58 4.83
C ARG A 202 4.22 -10.77 5.07
N LEU A 203 5.08 -11.25 5.95
CA LEU A 203 6.44 -10.75 6.06
C LEU A 203 7.35 -11.65 5.23
N SER A 204 8.09 -11.10 4.28
CA SER A 204 9.05 -11.83 3.46
C SER A 204 10.45 -11.27 3.60
N ILE A 205 11.43 -12.17 3.62
CA ILE A 205 12.85 -11.84 3.46
C ILE A 205 13.26 -12.39 2.11
N GLU A 206 13.69 -11.51 1.21
CA GLU A 206 14.10 -11.88 -0.14
C GLU A 206 15.59 -11.62 -0.33
N LEU A 207 16.27 -12.52 -1.06
CA LEU A 207 17.66 -12.43 -1.46
C LEU A 207 17.80 -12.97 -2.88
N ASP A 208 18.09 -12.12 -3.86
CA ASP A 208 18.28 -12.51 -5.26
C ASP A 208 17.12 -13.39 -5.82
N ARG A 209 17.31 -14.72 -5.83
CA ARG A 209 16.33 -15.73 -6.28
C ARG A 209 15.84 -16.60 -5.13
N TRP A 210 16.04 -16.19 -3.89
CA TRP A 210 15.66 -16.93 -2.71
C TRP A 210 14.74 -16.09 -1.86
N TYR A 211 13.82 -16.75 -1.17
CA TYR A 211 13.00 -16.07 -0.19
C TYR A 211 12.63 -16.99 0.96
N THR A 212 12.18 -16.35 2.03
CA THR A 212 11.40 -16.99 3.08
C THR A 212 10.33 -16.04 3.52
N ASP A 213 9.26 -16.59 4.06
CA ASP A 213 8.15 -15.80 4.56
C ASP A 213 7.53 -16.43 5.80
N ALA A 214 6.83 -15.57 6.52
CA ALA A 214 5.96 -15.92 7.61
C ALA A 214 4.76 -14.98 7.62
N LEU A 215 3.67 -15.43 8.20
CA LEU A 215 2.55 -14.55 8.49
C LEU A 215 2.83 -13.84 9.82
N LEU A 216 2.52 -12.55 9.89
CA LEU A 216 2.41 -11.82 11.14
C LEU A 216 1.00 -11.26 11.29
N LYS A 217 0.57 -11.08 12.54
CA LYS A 217 -0.73 -10.52 12.87
C LYS A 217 -0.64 -9.01 13.00
N VAL A 218 -1.38 -8.29 12.17
CA VAL A 218 -1.71 -6.87 12.39
C VAL A 218 -3.02 -6.83 13.17
N GLY A 219 -2.93 -6.25 14.36
CA GLY A 219 -4.05 -6.12 15.29
C GLY A 219 -4.94 -4.92 14.97
N GLU A 220 -5.80 -4.56 15.94
CA GLU A 220 -6.59 -3.34 15.83
C GLU A 220 -5.66 -2.11 15.85
N PRO A 221 -5.73 -1.23 14.83
CA PRO A 221 -4.89 -0.05 14.76
C PRO A 221 -5.32 1.01 15.77
N ALA A 222 -4.45 1.99 16.02
CA ALA A 222 -4.82 3.15 16.82
C ALA A 222 -5.98 3.91 16.13
N PRO A 223 -6.95 4.45 16.91
CA PRO A 223 -8.05 5.22 16.33
C PRO A 223 -7.55 6.35 15.43
N VAL A 224 -8.15 6.47 14.25
CA VAL A 224 -7.88 7.54 13.29
C VAL A 224 -9.19 7.99 12.68
N GLU A 225 -9.29 9.26 12.32
CA GLU A 225 -10.41 9.73 11.52
C GLU A 225 -10.40 9.06 10.15
N VAL A 226 -11.48 8.38 9.78
CA VAL A 226 -11.60 7.67 8.49
C VAL A 226 -11.36 8.59 7.30
N SER A 227 -11.74 9.87 7.43
CA SER A 227 -11.52 10.93 6.44
C SER A 227 -10.03 11.20 6.13
N ALA A 228 -9.13 10.82 7.04
CA ALA A 228 -7.69 10.93 6.87
C ALA A 228 -7.10 9.76 6.07
N LEU A 229 -7.81 8.61 6.03
CA LEU A 229 -7.45 7.42 5.24
C LEU A 229 -8.02 7.45 3.83
N GLN A 230 -9.02 8.31 3.57
CA GLN A 230 -9.65 8.41 2.27
C GLN A 230 -8.66 8.89 1.19
N PRO A 231 -8.66 8.27 0.00
CA PRO A 231 -7.81 8.71 -1.08
C PRO A 231 -8.22 10.11 -1.54
N ARG A 232 -7.24 10.92 -1.93
CA ARG A 232 -7.45 12.26 -2.50
C ARG A 232 -6.53 12.45 -3.69
N ILE A 233 -7.10 12.75 -4.86
CA ILE A 233 -6.33 13.00 -6.08
C ILE A 233 -6.12 14.50 -6.22
N GLU A 234 -4.87 14.93 -6.11
CA GLU A 234 -4.48 16.33 -6.25
C GLU A 234 -4.20 16.65 -7.73
N SER A 235 -3.37 15.84 -8.39
CA SER A 235 -3.01 16.02 -9.80
C SER A 235 -3.02 14.71 -10.59
N VAL A 236 -3.11 14.86 -11.92
CA VAL A 236 -3.14 13.79 -12.90
C VAL A 236 -2.19 14.18 -14.04
N GLU A 237 -1.26 13.30 -14.37
CA GLU A 237 -0.31 13.47 -15.47
C GLU A 237 -0.36 12.24 -16.38
N VAL A 238 -0.55 12.46 -17.68
CA VAL A 238 -0.54 11.39 -18.67
C VAL A 238 0.91 11.09 -19.07
N LEU A 239 1.37 9.89 -18.72
CA LEU A 239 2.71 9.41 -19.06
C LEU A 239 2.71 8.78 -20.44
N ARG A 240 3.54 9.34 -21.33
CA ARG A 240 3.65 8.91 -22.72
C ARG A 240 4.97 8.21 -22.99
N GLU A 241 4.89 7.03 -23.59
CA GLU A 241 6.07 6.33 -24.10
C GLU A 241 6.04 6.31 -25.63
N ARG A 242 7.08 6.87 -26.25
CA ARG A 242 7.15 7.01 -27.72
C ARG A 242 5.90 7.68 -28.31
N GLY A 243 5.34 8.65 -27.58
CA GLY A 243 4.15 9.41 -27.97
C GLY A 243 2.80 8.78 -27.57
N LYS A 244 2.77 7.50 -27.20
CA LYS A 244 1.54 6.79 -26.82
C LYS A 244 1.22 6.98 -25.33
N PRO A 245 -0.03 7.30 -24.96
CA PRO A 245 -0.44 7.41 -23.57
C PRO A 245 -0.62 6.01 -22.98
N LEU A 246 0.36 5.52 -22.22
CA LEU A 246 0.31 4.17 -21.65
C LEU A 246 -0.12 4.16 -20.18
N HIS A 247 0.19 5.24 -19.45
CA HIS A 247 -0.06 5.33 -18.03
C HIS A 247 -0.55 6.71 -17.62
N ILE A 248 -1.14 6.76 -16.44
CA ILE A 248 -1.50 7.97 -15.74
C ILE A 248 -0.77 7.95 -14.41
N LYS A 249 -0.01 9.01 -14.13
CA LYS A 249 0.54 9.29 -12.81
C LYS A 249 -0.48 10.12 -12.03
N LEU A 250 -0.88 9.62 -10.88
CA LEU A 250 -1.70 10.31 -9.90
C LEU A 250 -0.80 10.81 -8.79
N THR A 251 -0.93 12.06 -8.40
CA THR A 251 -0.36 12.55 -7.14
C THR A 251 -1.47 12.93 -6.18
N GLY A 252 -1.27 12.68 -4.90
CA GLY A 252 -2.34 12.80 -3.94
C GLY A 252 -1.97 12.33 -2.54
N ARG A 253 -2.97 11.84 -1.80
CA ARG A 253 -2.81 11.29 -0.44
C ARG A 253 -3.73 10.09 -0.25
N GLY A 254 -3.42 9.25 0.75
CA GLY A 254 -4.28 8.10 1.11
C GLY A 254 -4.32 7.00 0.04
N PHE A 255 -3.31 6.93 -0.82
CA PHE A 255 -3.13 5.82 -1.76
C PHE A 255 -2.54 4.62 -1.03
N LEU A 256 -2.93 3.41 -1.45
CA LEU A 256 -2.39 2.18 -0.88
C LEU A 256 -1.08 1.81 -1.56
N VAL A 257 -0.10 1.41 -0.77
CA VAL A 257 1.19 0.90 -1.26
C VAL A 257 0.99 -0.46 -1.92
N PHE A 258 0.13 -1.30 -1.36
CA PHE A 258 -0.17 -2.61 -1.90
C PHE A 258 -1.40 -2.56 -2.84
N PRO A 259 -1.21 -2.73 -4.16
CA PRO A 259 -2.28 -2.56 -5.14
C PRO A 259 -3.40 -3.60 -5.01
N LYS A 260 -3.22 -4.70 -4.27
CA LYS A 260 -4.26 -5.72 -4.09
C LYS A 260 -5.55 -5.17 -3.50
N PHE A 261 -5.46 -4.10 -2.71
CA PHE A 261 -6.60 -3.54 -1.99
C PHE A 261 -7.14 -2.25 -2.62
N SER A 262 -6.55 -1.80 -3.74
CA SER A 262 -7.02 -0.62 -4.46
C SER A 262 -7.23 -0.92 -5.93
N TYR A 263 -8.04 -0.11 -6.60
CA TYR A 263 -8.15 -0.14 -8.04
C TYR A 263 -8.47 1.26 -8.57
N ALA A 264 -8.18 1.48 -9.84
CA ALA A 264 -8.58 2.68 -10.53
C ALA A 264 -9.48 2.31 -11.72
N THR A 265 -10.34 3.23 -12.10
CA THR A 265 -11.01 3.19 -13.41
C THR A 265 -10.77 4.48 -14.16
N ILE A 266 -10.71 4.37 -15.48
CA ILE A 266 -10.58 5.48 -16.43
C ILE A 266 -11.77 5.32 -17.37
N ASP A 267 -12.67 6.30 -17.38
CA ASP A 267 -13.91 6.28 -18.17
C ASP A 267 -14.78 5.04 -17.95
N GLY A 268 -14.73 4.49 -16.74
CA GLY A 268 -15.48 3.28 -16.35
C GLY A 268 -14.75 1.96 -16.66
N GLU A 269 -13.59 2.00 -17.31
CA GLU A 269 -12.77 0.82 -17.59
C GLU A 269 -11.67 0.64 -16.54
N PHE A 270 -11.34 -0.60 -16.19
CA PHE A 270 -10.36 -0.90 -15.14
C PHE A 270 -8.93 -0.53 -15.54
N GLY A 271 -8.36 0.43 -14.83
CA GLY A 271 -6.93 0.74 -14.84
C GLY A 271 -6.26 0.09 -13.64
N PHE A 272 -5.32 -0.82 -13.87
CA PHE A 272 -4.55 -1.41 -12.78
C PHE A 272 -3.54 -0.40 -12.25
N GLY A 273 -3.62 -0.09 -10.96
CA GLY A 273 -2.54 0.57 -10.23
C GLY A 273 -1.48 -0.45 -9.85
N TYR A 274 -0.19 -0.11 -9.97
CA TYR A 274 0.87 -1.06 -9.61
C TYR A 274 2.07 -0.46 -8.89
N GLN A 275 2.31 0.85 -9.04
CA GLN A 275 3.37 1.54 -8.33
C GLN A 275 2.77 2.60 -7.43
N THR A 276 3.11 2.62 -6.15
CA THR A 276 2.75 3.68 -5.21
C THR A 276 3.97 4.04 -4.38
N GLU A 277 4.31 5.32 -4.37
CA GLU A 277 5.37 5.93 -3.58
C GLU A 277 4.74 6.84 -2.55
N VAL A 278 5.28 6.84 -1.32
CA VAL A 278 4.79 7.67 -0.22
C VAL A 278 5.95 8.45 0.37
N THR A 279 5.82 9.76 0.38
CA THR A 279 6.78 10.71 0.95
C THR A 279 6.51 10.95 2.44
N ALA A 280 7.48 11.54 3.14
CA ALA A 280 7.41 11.79 4.58
C ALA A 280 6.25 12.72 5.02
N ASP A 281 5.73 13.55 4.13
CA ASP A 281 4.58 14.43 4.38
C ASP A 281 3.23 13.79 4.00
N GLY A 282 3.24 12.51 3.59
CA GLY A 282 2.09 11.72 3.20
C GLY A 282 1.57 12.00 1.81
N SER A 283 2.29 12.81 1.02
CA SER A 283 2.04 12.84 -0.42
C SER A 283 2.36 11.47 -1.00
N ALA A 284 1.55 11.05 -1.95
CA ALA A 284 1.68 9.76 -2.59
C ALA A 284 1.58 9.93 -4.10
N GLU A 285 2.42 9.18 -4.81
CA GLU A 285 2.37 9.09 -6.26
C GLU A 285 1.99 7.66 -6.62
N THR A 286 0.97 7.47 -7.45
CA THR A 286 0.63 6.15 -7.98
C THR A 286 0.51 6.14 -9.49
N VAL A 287 0.91 5.04 -10.12
CA VAL A 287 0.83 4.86 -11.57
C VAL A 287 -0.27 3.87 -11.90
N VAL A 288 -1.20 4.32 -12.75
CA VAL A 288 -2.35 3.58 -13.25
C VAL A 288 -2.19 3.32 -14.75
N HIS A 289 -2.49 2.11 -15.20
CA HIS A 289 -2.51 1.80 -16.63
C HIS A 289 -3.72 2.40 -17.34
N ILE A 290 -3.49 2.91 -18.55
CA ILE A 290 -4.57 3.29 -19.47
C ILE A 290 -5.11 2.03 -20.13
N PRO A 291 -6.42 1.72 -20.03
CA PRO A 291 -7.01 0.48 -20.56
C PRO A 291 -6.90 0.35 -22.08
N ASP A 292 -7.23 1.42 -22.81
CA ASP A 292 -7.05 1.49 -24.28
C ASP A 292 -6.22 2.72 -24.69
N PRO A 293 -4.88 2.56 -24.77
CA PRO A 293 -3.97 3.61 -25.23
C PRO A 293 -4.25 4.15 -26.64
N ASN A 294 -4.92 3.38 -27.51
CA ASN A 294 -5.09 3.77 -28.92
C ASN A 294 -6.28 4.72 -29.11
N SER A 295 -7.30 4.61 -28.27
CA SER A 295 -8.49 5.46 -28.32
C SER A 295 -8.45 6.58 -27.27
N PHE A 296 -7.54 6.53 -26.30
CA PHE A 296 -7.45 7.51 -25.21
C PHE A 296 -7.49 8.97 -25.70
N ASP A 297 -6.61 9.34 -26.64
CA ASP A 297 -6.52 10.71 -27.15
C ASP A 297 -7.71 11.16 -28.02
N LEU A 298 -8.64 10.25 -28.37
CA LEU A 298 -9.85 10.62 -29.11
C LEU A 298 -10.87 11.34 -28.22
N ASN A 299 -10.77 11.15 -26.90
CA ASN A 299 -11.62 11.82 -25.92
C ASN A 299 -10.81 12.90 -25.19
N PRO A 300 -11.16 14.19 -25.26
CA PRO A 300 -10.45 15.24 -24.53
C PRO A 300 -10.83 15.35 -23.05
N HIS A 301 -11.80 14.56 -22.58
CA HIS A 301 -12.33 14.62 -21.23
C HIS A 301 -12.40 13.23 -20.60
N HIS A 302 -11.54 12.99 -19.61
CA HIS A 302 -11.48 11.72 -18.93
C HIS A 302 -11.96 11.83 -17.49
N ASN A 303 -12.56 10.76 -17.00
CA ASN A 303 -12.93 10.62 -15.59
C ASN A 303 -12.13 9.49 -14.96
N LEU A 304 -11.36 9.83 -13.94
CA LEU A 304 -10.65 8.87 -13.13
C LEU A 304 -11.34 8.67 -11.78
N VAL A 305 -11.53 7.39 -11.42
CA VAL A 305 -12.00 6.97 -10.11
C VAL A 305 -10.93 6.13 -9.46
N TYR A 306 -10.52 6.46 -8.23
CA TYR A 306 -9.59 5.65 -7.44
C TYR A 306 -10.29 5.16 -6.19
N VAL A 307 -10.29 3.84 -5.97
CA VAL A 307 -11.06 3.18 -4.92
C VAL A 307 -10.13 2.45 -3.97
N THR A 308 -10.41 2.60 -2.67
CA THR A 308 -9.76 1.87 -1.57
C THR A 308 -10.84 1.36 -0.61
N PRO A 309 -10.49 0.53 0.39
CA PRO A 309 -11.44 0.11 1.43
C PRO A 309 -11.89 1.27 2.33
N PHE A 310 -11.17 2.41 2.30
CA PHE A 310 -11.46 3.58 3.13
C PHE A 310 -12.30 4.64 2.42
N GLY A 311 -12.42 4.56 1.10
CA GLY A 311 -13.24 5.47 0.31
C GLY A 311 -12.86 5.56 -1.16
N VAL A 312 -13.43 6.56 -1.83
CA VAL A 312 -13.31 6.77 -3.28
C VAL A 312 -12.90 8.21 -3.57
N ALA A 313 -11.97 8.39 -4.51
CA ALA A 313 -11.59 9.68 -5.05
C ALA A 313 -12.00 9.79 -6.52
N PHE A 314 -12.43 10.98 -6.93
CA PHE A 314 -12.86 11.28 -8.30
C PHE A 314 -12.04 12.44 -8.85
N LYS A 315 -11.64 12.36 -10.12
CA LYS A 315 -10.96 13.45 -10.80
C LYS A 315 -11.29 13.45 -12.29
N ALA A 316 -11.90 14.54 -12.75
CA ALA A 316 -11.98 14.85 -14.17
C ALA A 316 -10.68 15.54 -14.61
N PHE A 317 -10.18 15.20 -15.80
CA PHE A 317 -8.97 15.79 -16.39
C PHE A 317 -9.02 15.74 -17.92
#